data_AF-A0A3B8XLS3-F1
#
_entry.id   AF-A0A3B8XLS3-F1
#
_cell.length_a   1.000
_cell.length_b   1.000
_cell.length_c   1.000
_cell.angle_alpha   90.00
_cell.angle_beta   90.00
_cell.angle_gamma   90.00
#
_symmetry.space_group_name_H-M   'P 1'
#
loop_
_entity.id
_entity.type
_entity.pdbx_description
1 polymer ?
#
loop_
_entity_poly.entity_id
_entity_poly.type
_entity_poly.pdbx_seq_one_letter_code
_entity_poly.pdbx_strand_id
1 'polypeptide(L)'
;MMSRWRKAAFLFVCVSFAIFDLAGAAQAQDARWRITKERWSASDEKAWQDFVAALGAADCWTFDECIKSPANPYRHTDPKTRFYVDCADMPYVLRAYFAWKNGLPFAWQSAMQSSDGPGGDIRYSSYGNVVVARDSVPRTASGVNAIPILHNLVNVVSTAMFRRHSMHDDPVMFSDTYSPRLDRDAIVPGTIAYDVNGHASLVWRVESGGRILIFSSHPDHSLSRSHLGKEFLRTGPELGSIFQKFRPIEVVGAKRAANGALVGGSIVAASNADIPDFSLEQYQGNPPGDPHRWRTASWMWNGENLDFYTYLRSRLSAGELEYKPVDELRAMMQSLCFDLRSRKQAVEISLGRGIQNMDPPHRLPDNIYGTHGVWELYSTPSRDARLKTGFREMYELVVEFVKMDMVDAPRLDYDGDDLPGDLLAAWWEQNAACDISYVNSAGRTVELSIDMIVDRLYDLSFDPYQCVERRWGAKGEEAATCRDGAEKTRWYEAQRYLRNQIDRTYDVDMGYTVEDLERGPWGLRTGRGVEQGPEVDIRAWLEGFRSRQTASGEIANPPVTP
;
A
#
# COMPACT_ATOMS: atom_id res chain seq x y z
N MET A 1 42.07 63.72 25.84
CA MET A 1 41.42 64.44 24.73
C MET A 1 41.44 63.53 23.52
N MET A 2 40.32 62.84 23.28
CA MET A 2 39.41 63.06 22.13
C MET A 2 39.98 62.49 20.82
N SER A 3 39.50 61.33 20.35
CA SER A 3 38.38 61.21 19.36
C SER A 3 38.97 60.75 18.02
N ARG A 4 38.48 59.80 17.20
CA ARG A 4 37.29 58.94 17.17
C ARG A 4 37.45 57.98 15.95
N TRP A 5 37.05 56.71 16.12
CA TRP A 5 36.32 55.85 15.15
C TRP A 5 37.11 55.28 13.94
N ARG A 6 36.95 54.03 13.46
CA ARG A 6 35.76 53.17 13.29
C ARG A 6 36.11 51.65 13.29
N LYS A 7 35.25 50.88 13.97
CA LYS A 7 34.63 49.57 13.62
C LYS A 7 35.45 48.46 12.94
N ALA A 8 35.61 47.32 13.63
CA ALA A 8 35.35 45.98 13.07
C ALA A 8 34.97 45.02 14.23
N ALA A 9 33.87 44.30 14.04
CA ALA A 9 33.22 43.46 15.04
C ALA A 9 33.65 41.99 14.90
N PHE A 10 33.94 41.39 16.05
CA PHE A 10 33.75 40.00 16.47
C PHE A 10 33.49 38.92 15.39
N LEU A 11 34.49 38.07 15.18
CA LEU A 11 34.31 36.64 14.87
C LEU A 11 34.88 35.85 16.05
N PHE A 12 34.02 35.23 16.86
CA PHE A 12 34.42 34.19 17.81
C PHE A 12 33.85 32.87 17.32
N VAL A 13 34.73 32.00 16.84
CA VAL A 13 34.42 30.62 16.47
C VAL A 13 34.41 29.79 17.75
N CYS A 14 33.21 29.42 18.23
CA CYS A 14 33.05 28.35 19.21
C CYS A 14 33.13 27.00 18.49
N VAL A 15 34.30 26.36 18.54
CA VAL A 15 34.45 24.94 18.22
C VAL A 15 33.89 24.14 19.39
N SER A 16 32.62 23.76 19.32
CA SER A 16 32.04 22.76 20.20
C SER A 16 32.39 21.38 19.65
N PHE A 17 33.29 20.67 20.34
CA PHE A 17 33.50 19.23 20.16
C PHE A 17 32.21 18.49 20.52
N ALA A 18 31.39 18.18 19.51
CA ALA A 18 30.37 17.14 19.63
C ALA A 18 31.07 15.79 19.53
N ILE A 19 31.41 15.21 20.69
CA ILE A 19 31.71 13.79 20.80
C ILE A 19 30.39 13.07 20.57
N PHE A 20 30.19 12.58 19.35
CA PHE A 20 29.15 11.58 19.09
C PHE A 20 29.57 10.29 19.80
N ASP A 21 28.89 9.97 20.89
CA ASP A 21 28.85 8.61 21.43
C ASP A 21 28.20 7.69 20.41
N LEU A 22 29.02 7.12 19.52
CA LEU A 22 28.71 5.93 18.72
C LEU A 22 28.68 4.71 19.66
N ALA A 23 27.69 4.67 20.54
CA ALA A 23 27.40 3.49 21.34
C ALA A 23 26.64 2.47 20.47
N GLY A 24 27.37 1.47 19.97
CA GLY A 24 26.83 0.26 19.38
C GLY A 24 27.04 0.13 17.88
N ALA A 25 28.28 -0.15 17.45
CA ALA A 25 28.46 -0.86 16.18
C ALA A 25 27.70 -2.18 16.28
N ALA A 26 26.57 -2.29 15.57
CA ALA A 26 25.83 -3.54 15.45
C ALA A 26 26.78 -4.62 14.92
N GLN A 27 27.25 -5.53 15.80
CA GLN A 27 27.93 -6.74 15.36
C GLN A 27 26.88 -7.61 14.67
N ALA A 28 26.78 -7.47 13.34
CA ALA A 28 25.96 -8.33 12.52
C ALA A 28 26.33 -9.80 12.79
N GLN A 29 25.31 -10.63 13.02
CA GLN A 29 25.55 -12.06 13.18
C GLN A 29 26.06 -12.69 11.87
N ASP A 30 26.85 -13.75 12.02
CA ASP A 30 27.17 -14.71 10.97
C ASP A 30 25.88 -15.27 10.31
N ALA A 31 25.99 -16.14 9.29
CA ALA A 31 24.88 -16.85 8.66
C ALA A 31 23.92 -17.55 9.65
N ARG A 32 24.35 -17.73 10.90
CA ARG A 32 23.56 -18.30 12.00
C ARG A 32 22.71 -17.24 12.69
N TRP A 33 21.42 -17.51 12.83
CA TRP A 33 20.52 -16.83 13.76
C TRP A 33 20.68 -17.41 15.16
N ARG A 34 21.36 -16.65 16.02
CA ARG A 34 21.51 -16.93 17.45
C ARG A 34 20.71 -15.90 18.24
N ILE A 35 19.70 -16.37 18.94
CA ILE A 35 18.90 -15.52 19.83
C ILE A 35 19.73 -15.22 21.08
N THR A 36 20.05 -13.95 21.31
CA THR A 36 20.84 -13.47 22.46
C THR A 36 20.04 -12.55 23.37
N LYS A 37 18.92 -12.03 22.87
CA LYS A 37 18.00 -11.14 23.60
C LYS A 37 16.72 -11.89 23.97
N GLU A 38 16.17 -11.58 25.14
CA GLU A 38 14.94 -12.20 25.63
C GLU A 38 13.71 -11.57 24.97
N ARG A 39 13.79 -10.29 24.58
CA ARG A 39 12.70 -9.51 23.97
C ARG A 39 13.26 -8.41 23.08
N TRP A 40 12.39 -7.79 22.30
CA TRP A 40 12.67 -6.55 21.57
C TRP A 40 12.63 -5.39 22.56
N SER A 41 13.72 -4.61 22.65
CA SER A 41 13.71 -3.37 23.42
C SER A 41 13.04 -2.23 22.64
N ALA A 42 12.75 -1.11 23.31
CA ALA A 42 12.31 0.10 22.64
C ALA A 42 13.35 0.61 21.60
N SER A 43 14.65 0.41 21.86
CA SER A 43 15.71 0.75 20.89
C SER A 43 15.73 -0.19 19.69
N ASP A 44 15.43 -1.49 19.87
CA ASP A 44 15.29 -2.44 18.77
C ASP A 44 14.07 -2.10 17.90
N GLU A 45 12.95 -1.71 18.50
CA GLU A 45 11.77 -1.24 17.77
C GLU A 45 12.05 0.05 16.99
N LYS A 46 12.79 0.99 17.58
CA LYS A 46 13.18 2.22 16.87
C LYS A 46 14.12 1.92 15.70
N ALA A 47 15.12 1.06 15.90
CA ALA A 47 16.02 0.65 14.82
C ALA A 47 15.29 -0.12 13.70
N TRP A 48 14.24 -0.88 14.03
CA TRP A 48 13.34 -1.48 13.05
C TRP A 48 12.60 -0.43 12.22
N GLN A 49 12.03 0.59 12.87
CA GLN A 49 11.35 1.69 12.17
C GLN A 49 12.30 2.39 11.20
N ASP A 50 13.52 2.71 11.65
CA ASP A 50 14.51 3.41 10.82
C ASP A 50 14.97 2.53 9.64
N PHE A 51 15.10 1.21 9.84
CA PHE A 51 15.41 0.25 8.78
C PHE A 51 14.30 0.18 7.72
N VAL A 52 13.03 0.12 8.13
CA VAL A 52 11.88 0.10 7.20
C VAL A 52 11.78 1.43 6.45
N ALA A 53 11.96 2.56 7.14
CA ALA A 53 11.93 3.89 6.53
C ALA A 53 13.01 4.04 5.46
N ALA A 54 14.23 3.57 5.74
CA ALA A 54 15.34 3.61 4.78
C ALA A 54 15.06 2.76 3.54
N LEU A 55 14.53 1.55 3.70
CA LEU A 55 14.17 0.67 2.58
C LEU A 55 13.02 1.22 1.75
N GLY A 56 11.99 1.76 2.41
CA GLY A 56 10.87 2.41 1.72
C GLY A 56 11.30 3.64 0.92
N ALA A 57 12.33 4.36 1.37
CA ALA A 57 12.89 5.52 0.65
C ALA A 57 13.90 5.17 -0.45
N ALA A 58 14.39 3.92 -0.51
CA ALA A 58 15.42 3.52 -1.47
C ALA A 58 14.86 3.45 -2.90
N ASP A 59 15.70 3.77 -3.90
CA ASP A 59 15.36 3.59 -5.32
C ASP A 59 15.68 2.14 -5.76
N CYS A 60 14.69 1.27 -5.58
CA CYS A 60 14.77 -0.16 -5.88
C CYS A 60 13.37 -0.70 -6.21
N TRP A 61 13.29 -1.73 -7.05
CA TRP A 61 12.03 -2.11 -7.73
C TRP A 61 11.64 -3.57 -7.50
N THR A 62 12.44 -4.31 -6.74
CA THR A 62 12.10 -5.62 -6.20
C THR A 62 12.54 -5.71 -4.75
N PHE A 63 11.93 -6.59 -3.96
CA PHE A 63 12.37 -6.81 -2.58
C PHE A 63 13.85 -7.24 -2.50
N ASP A 64 14.30 -8.10 -3.43
CA ASP A 64 15.69 -8.57 -3.49
C ASP A 64 16.68 -7.44 -3.77
N GLU A 65 16.34 -6.50 -4.66
CA GLU A 65 17.13 -5.29 -4.89
C GLU A 65 17.16 -4.40 -3.65
N CYS A 66 15.99 -4.16 -3.04
CA CYS A 66 15.88 -3.29 -1.88
C CYS A 66 16.69 -3.81 -0.70
N ILE A 67 16.62 -5.10 -0.39
CA ILE A 67 17.40 -5.69 0.71
C ILE A 67 18.90 -5.68 0.39
N LYS A 68 19.32 -5.66 -0.88
CA LYS A 68 20.74 -5.55 -1.27
C LYS A 68 21.22 -4.12 -1.46
N SER A 69 20.32 -3.14 -1.37
CA SER A 69 20.62 -1.73 -1.56
C SER A 69 21.43 -1.14 -0.39
N PRO A 70 22.07 0.04 -0.57
CA PRO A 70 22.74 0.75 0.51
C PRO A 70 21.88 1.05 1.74
N ALA A 71 20.55 1.08 1.59
CA ALA A 71 19.61 1.30 2.70
C ALA A 71 19.59 0.16 3.73
N ASN A 72 20.02 -1.05 3.35
CA ASN A 72 20.22 -2.15 4.31
C ASN A 72 21.65 -2.10 4.89
N PRO A 73 21.83 -1.77 6.18
CA PRO A 73 23.16 -1.74 6.79
C PRO A 73 23.80 -3.13 6.92
N TYR A 74 22.99 -4.20 6.87
CA TYR A 74 23.45 -5.58 7.07
C TYR A 74 23.80 -6.32 5.76
N ARG A 75 23.56 -5.72 4.59
CA ARG A 75 23.65 -6.37 3.27
C ARG A 75 24.96 -7.13 3.00
N HIS A 76 26.07 -6.66 3.55
CA HIS A 76 27.40 -7.26 3.34
C HIS A 76 27.65 -8.51 4.17
N THR A 77 26.75 -8.82 5.11
CA THR A 77 26.82 -10.01 5.98
C THR A 77 25.94 -11.15 5.48
N ASP A 78 25.20 -10.93 4.40
CA ASP A 78 24.29 -11.93 3.86
C ASP A 78 25.06 -13.02 3.09
N PRO A 79 24.71 -14.29 3.29
CA PRO A 79 25.15 -15.33 2.36
C PRO A 79 24.51 -15.08 0.99
N LYS A 80 25.09 -15.65 -0.07
CA LYS A 80 24.52 -15.56 -1.42
C LYS A 80 23.12 -16.21 -1.44
N THR A 81 22.09 -15.38 -1.55
CA THR A 81 20.69 -15.81 -1.62
C THR A 81 19.86 -14.85 -2.47
N ARG A 82 18.67 -15.29 -2.84
CA ARG A 82 17.62 -14.44 -3.42
C ARG A 82 16.36 -14.55 -2.59
N PHE A 83 15.66 -13.44 -2.49
CA PHE A 83 14.38 -13.36 -1.81
C PHE A 83 13.28 -13.07 -2.83
N TYR A 84 12.35 -14.00 -2.94
CA TYR A 84 11.12 -13.85 -3.71
C TYR A 84 10.00 -13.80 -2.68
N VAL A 85 9.41 -12.63 -2.51
CA VAL A 85 8.38 -12.38 -1.49
C VAL A 85 7.22 -11.67 -2.16
N ASP A 86 6.01 -12.03 -1.78
CA ASP A 86 4.82 -11.29 -2.17
C ASP A 86 4.43 -10.23 -1.11
N CYS A 87 3.21 -9.71 -1.22
CA CYS A 87 2.71 -8.67 -0.32
C CYS A 87 2.51 -9.17 1.12
N ALA A 88 2.16 -10.43 1.32
CA ALA A 88 1.93 -11.03 2.63
C ALA A 88 3.24 -11.43 3.31
N ASP A 89 4.17 -11.96 2.52
CA ASP A 89 5.49 -12.39 2.98
C ASP A 89 6.32 -11.20 3.48
N MET A 90 6.29 -10.08 2.76
CA MET A 90 7.20 -8.97 2.96
C MET A 90 7.24 -8.46 4.41
N PRO A 91 6.11 -8.18 5.11
CA PRO A 91 6.14 -7.82 6.53
C PRO A 91 6.87 -8.83 7.41
N TYR A 92 6.56 -10.12 7.26
CA TYR A 92 7.12 -11.20 8.07
C TYR A 92 8.59 -11.46 7.78
N VAL A 93 8.95 -11.59 6.51
CA VAL A 93 10.32 -11.85 6.07
C VAL A 93 11.21 -10.68 6.45
N LEU A 94 10.75 -9.43 6.29
CA LEU A 94 11.56 -8.26 6.63
C LEU A 94 11.77 -8.14 8.15
N ARG A 95 10.72 -8.38 8.95
CA ARG A 95 10.82 -8.38 10.42
C ARG A 95 11.71 -9.52 10.92
N ALA A 96 11.58 -10.72 10.35
CA ALA A 96 12.41 -11.87 10.68
C ALA A 96 13.88 -11.65 10.28
N TYR A 97 14.12 -11.05 9.11
CA TYR A 97 15.46 -10.68 8.66
C TYR A 97 16.11 -9.70 9.65
N PHE A 98 15.40 -8.64 10.04
CA PHE A 98 15.89 -7.70 11.04
C PHE A 98 16.16 -8.40 12.39
N ALA A 99 15.28 -9.30 12.80
CA ALA A 99 15.42 -10.07 14.02
C ALA A 99 16.67 -10.96 14.02
N TRP A 100 16.94 -11.63 12.91
CA TRP A 100 18.15 -12.42 12.69
C TRP A 100 19.40 -11.55 12.87
N LYS A 101 19.47 -10.41 12.18
CA LYS A 101 20.64 -9.53 12.21
C LYS A 101 20.95 -8.96 13.59
N ASN A 102 19.96 -8.91 14.47
CA ASN A 102 20.06 -8.31 15.80
C ASN A 102 19.97 -9.32 16.96
N GLY A 103 19.96 -10.63 16.67
CA GLY A 103 19.90 -11.68 17.70
C GLY A 103 18.62 -11.68 18.52
N LEU A 104 17.51 -11.25 17.90
CA LEU A 104 16.19 -11.11 18.52
C LEU A 104 15.36 -12.39 18.38
N PRO A 105 14.40 -12.63 19.29
CA PRO A 105 13.45 -13.71 19.13
C PRO A 105 12.45 -13.39 18.02
N PHE A 106 11.97 -14.43 17.35
CA PHE A 106 10.91 -14.34 16.34
C PHE A 106 10.04 -15.60 16.39
N ALA A 107 8.73 -15.38 16.27
CA ALA A 107 7.70 -16.40 16.20
C ALA A 107 6.64 -15.97 15.18
N TRP A 108 5.97 -16.94 14.60
CA TRP A 108 4.89 -16.70 13.65
C TRP A 108 3.81 -17.77 13.81
N GLN A 109 2.59 -17.41 13.47
CA GLN A 109 1.52 -18.38 13.26
C GLN A 109 1.84 -19.23 12.03
N SER A 110 1.81 -20.55 12.17
CA SER A 110 2.21 -21.48 11.10
C SER A 110 1.03 -22.24 10.50
N ALA A 111 -0.15 -22.16 11.12
CA ALA A 111 -1.39 -22.63 10.52
C ALA A 111 -2.58 -21.80 11.02
N MET A 112 -3.51 -21.56 10.09
CA MET A 112 -4.75 -20.84 10.31
C MET A 112 -5.94 -21.74 9.98
N GLN A 113 -7.06 -21.53 10.66
CA GLN A 113 -8.35 -22.14 10.33
C GLN A 113 -9.39 -21.04 10.11
N SER A 114 -10.22 -21.19 9.08
CA SER A 114 -11.34 -20.26 8.86
C SER A 114 -12.36 -20.37 10.00
N SER A 115 -12.83 -19.22 10.47
CA SER A 115 -13.97 -19.12 11.38
C SER A 115 -15.30 -19.50 10.70
N ASP A 116 -15.32 -19.56 9.36
CA ASP A 116 -16.51 -19.93 8.57
C ASP A 116 -16.76 -21.45 8.54
N GLY A 117 -15.80 -22.25 9.00
CA GLY A 117 -15.80 -23.71 8.87
C GLY A 117 -14.82 -24.23 7.80
N PRO A 118 -14.78 -25.56 7.57
CA PRO A 118 -13.81 -26.19 6.67
C PRO A 118 -14.14 -25.96 5.19
N GLY A 119 -13.11 -25.96 4.33
CA GLY A 119 -13.24 -26.05 2.87
C GLY A 119 -13.22 -24.73 2.09
N GLY A 120 -13.27 -23.57 2.78
CA GLY A 120 -13.13 -22.26 2.15
C GLY A 120 -11.67 -21.78 2.05
N ASP A 121 -11.40 -20.85 1.14
CA ASP A 121 -10.11 -20.15 1.09
C ASP A 121 -9.98 -19.21 2.30
N ILE A 122 -9.07 -19.55 3.21
CA ILE A 122 -8.80 -18.80 4.44
C ILE A 122 -8.32 -17.35 4.17
N ARG A 123 -7.85 -17.03 2.95
CA ARG A 123 -7.46 -15.66 2.58
C ARG A 123 -8.66 -14.72 2.51
N TYR A 124 -9.86 -15.25 2.28
CA TYR A 124 -11.07 -14.49 1.98
C TYR A 124 -12.26 -14.85 2.90
N SER A 125 -12.01 -15.45 4.07
CA SER A 125 -13.04 -15.89 5.02
C SER A 125 -13.97 -14.77 5.51
N SER A 126 -15.28 -15.00 5.58
CA SER A 126 -16.26 -13.96 5.96
C SER A 126 -16.14 -13.51 7.42
N TYR A 127 -15.75 -14.41 8.32
CA TYR A 127 -15.64 -14.17 9.76
C TYR A 127 -14.18 -14.20 10.27
N GLY A 128 -13.23 -14.07 9.35
CA GLY A 128 -11.80 -14.12 9.63
C GLY A 128 -11.31 -15.52 10.01
N ASN A 129 -10.11 -15.58 10.57
CA ASN A 129 -9.42 -16.83 10.88
C ASN A 129 -8.98 -16.89 12.34
N VAL A 130 -8.80 -18.12 12.83
CA VAL A 130 -8.21 -18.45 14.13
C VAL A 130 -6.85 -19.10 13.96
N VAL A 131 -5.94 -18.81 14.89
CA VAL A 131 -4.60 -19.43 14.93
C VAL A 131 -4.71 -20.83 15.51
N VAL A 132 -4.22 -21.84 14.79
CA VAL A 132 -4.27 -23.24 15.24
C VAL A 132 -2.89 -23.89 15.39
N ALA A 133 -1.85 -23.29 14.82
CA ALA A 133 -0.46 -23.66 15.09
C ALA A 133 0.45 -22.44 15.02
N ARG A 134 1.56 -22.51 15.75
CA ARG A 134 2.59 -21.48 15.81
C ARG A 134 3.98 -22.14 15.77
N ASP A 135 4.92 -21.45 15.15
CA ASP A 135 6.32 -21.81 15.13
C ASP A 135 7.19 -20.67 15.65
N SER A 136 8.44 -21.00 15.98
CA SER A 136 9.44 -20.02 16.38
C SER A 136 10.83 -20.43 15.96
N VAL A 137 11.71 -19.44 15.88
CA VAL A 137 13.13 -19.70 15.63
C VAL A 137 13.70 -20.55 16.76
N PRO A 138 14.29 -21.73 16.46
CA PRO A 138 14.83 -22.59 17.50
C PRO A 138 15.96 -21.92 18.29
N ARG A 139 15.88 -22.04 19.61
CA ARG A 139 16.83 -21.46 20.57
C ARG A 139 17.88 -22.49 20.97
N THR A 140 19.02 -22.47 20.27
CA THR A 140 20.15 -23.40 20.48
C THR A 140 21.45 -22.63 20.74
N ALA A 141 22.42 -23.28 21.40
CA ALA A 141 23.70 -22.65 21.69
C ALA A 141 24.48 -22.25 20.41
N SER A 142 24.36 -23.04 19.34
CA SER A 142 25.03 -22.76 18.06
C SER A 142 24.21 -21.85 17.13
N GLY A 143 23.00 -21.43 17.52
CA GLY A 143 22.02 -20.79 16.64
C GLY A 143 21.50 -21.75 15.56
N VAL A 144 20.78 -21.24 14.58
CA VAL A 144 20.24 -21.98 13.42
C VAL A 144 20.57 -21.27 12.11
N ASN A 145 20.51 -21.94 10.96
CA ASN A 145 20.71 -21.24 9.69
C ASN A 145 19.49 -20.35 9.40
N ALA A 146 19.71 -19.05 9.15
CA ALA A 146 18.62 -18.11 8.97
C ALA A 146 17.92 -18.28 7.61
N ILE A 147 18.66 -18.57 6.54
CA ILE A 147 18.11 -18.59 5.18
C ILE A 147 16.98 -19.61 5.01
N PRO A 148 17.11 -20.88 5.48
CA PRO A 148 16.00 -21.83 5.41
C PRO A 148 14.75 -21.38 6.16
N ILE A 149 14.90 -20.63 7.26
CA ILE A 149 13.75 -20.11 8.03
C ILE A 149 13.07 -18.99 7.24
N LEU A 150 13.84 -18.06 6.68
CA LEU A 150 13.29 -16.97 5.85
C LEU A 150 12.58 -17.51 4.62
N HIS A 151 13.13 -18.53 3.95
CA HIS A 151 12.45 -19.21 2.84
C HIS A 151 11.23 -20.02 3.29
N ASN A 152 11.25 -20.59 4.50
CA ASN A 152 10.07 -21.25 5.04
C ASN A 152 8.92 -20.26 5.31
N LEU A 153 9.21 -19.04 5.78
CA LEU A 153 8.20 -18.00 5.96
C LEU A 153 7.44 -17.72 4.66
N VAL A 154 8.15 -17.61 3.53
CA VAL A 154 7.55 -17.40 2.20
C VAL A 154 6.56 -18.52 1.81
N ASN A 155 6.77 -19.75 2.31
CA ASN A 155 5.89 -20.87 1.98
C ASN A 155 4.72 -21.04 2.96
N VAL A 156 4.74 -20.33 4.09
CA VAL A 156 3.79 -20.51 5.19
C VAL A 156 2.92 -19.28 5.39
N VAL A 157 3.48 -18.08 5.20
CA VAL A 157 2.79 -16.81 5.35
C VAL A 157 1.84 -16.59 4.19
N SER A 158 0.66 -16.06 4.49
CA SER A 158 -0.31 -15.59 3.50
C SER A 158 -1.17 -14.50 4.11
N THR A 159 -1.98 -13.83 3.29
CA THR A 159 -2.87 -12.76 3.77
C THR A 159 -3.89 -13.24 4.81
N ALA A 160 -4.18 -14.54 4.85
CA ALA A 160 -4.99 -15.18 5.88
C ALA A 160 -4.47 -14.92 7.29
N MET A 161 -3.16 -14.64 7.43
CA MET A 161 -2.54 -14.37 8.72
C MET A 161 -2.94 -13.04 9.34
N PHE A 162 -3.14 -12.02 8.50
CA PHE A 162 -3.60 -10.71 8.95
C PHE A 162 -5.12 -10.71 9.17
N ARG A 163 -5.84 -11.61 8.50
CA ARG A 163 -7.30 -11.76 8.55
C ARG A 163 -7.79 -12.46 9.82
N ARG A 164 -7.69 -11.79 10.96
CA ARG A 164 -8.03 -12.34 12.28
C ARG A 164 -8.80 -11.33 13.13
N HIS A 165 -9.53 -11.85 14.12
CA HIS A 165 -10.31 -11.02 15.02
C HIS A 165 -9.41 -10.10 15.87
N SER A 166 -9.66 -8.79 15.84
CA SER A 166 -8.79 -7.79 16.47
C SER A 166 -8.77 -7.81 18.00
N MET A 167 -9.79 -8.42 18.60
CA MET A 167 -9.88 -8.63 20.03
C MET A 167 -9.33 -10.00 20.49
N HIS A 168 -8.84 -10.84 19.56
CA HIS A 168 -8.26 -12.13 19.93
C HIS A 168 -7.04 -11.93 20.83
N ASP A 169 -6.99 -12.66 21.95
CA ASP A 169 -5.98 -12.49 23.01
C ASP A 169 -5.71 -13.80 23.75
N ASP A 170 -5.45 -14.87 23.00
CA ASP A 170 -5.14 -16.18 23.56
C ASP A 170 -3.66 -16.24 24.02
N PRO A 171 -3.33 -16.69 25.24
CA PRO A 171 -1.96 -16.71 25.74
C PRO A 171 -1.06 -17.78 25.10
N VAL A 172 -1.63 -18.79 24.45
CA VAL A 172 -0.92 -19.91 23.81
C VAL A 172 -0.93 -19.75 22.30
N MET A 173 -2.11 -19.59 21.71
CA MET A 173 -2.33 -19.36 20.29
C MET A 173 -2.60 -17.87 20.01
N PHE A 174 -1.71 -17.01 20.54
CA PHE A 174 -1.78 -15.56 20.33
C PHE A 174 -1.69 -15.20 18.84
N SER A 175 -2.24 -14.05 18.46
CA SER A 175 -2.02 -13.49 17.13
C SER A 175 -0.63 -12.86 17.04
N ASP A 176 0.02 -12.97 15.87
CA ASP A 176 1.31 -12.31 15.64
C ASP A 176 1.23 -10.79 15.65
N THR A 177 0.03 -10.24 15.43
CA THR A 177 -0.20 -8.80 15.34
C THR A 177 -1.35 -8.34 16.24
N TYR A 178 -1.37 -7.04 16.53
CA TYR A 178 -2.43 -6.36 17.28
C TYR A 178 -2.90 -5.09 16.55
N SER A 179 -4.07 -4.58 16.93
CA SER A 179 -4.65 -3.34 16.39
C SER A 179 -4.09 -2.12 17.13
N PRO A 180 -3.38 -1.19 16.47
CA PRO A 180 -2.81 -0.01 17.11
C PRO A 180 -3.81 1.15 17.20
N ARG A 181 -3.51 2.11 18.07
CA ARG A 181 -4.15 3.43 18.14
C ARG A 181 -3.92 4.22 16.86
N LEU A 182 -4.87 5.09 16.49
CA LEU A 182 -4.76 5.90 15.28
C LEU A 182 -4.14 7.26 15.60
N ASP A 183 -2.83 7.29 15.79
CA ASP A 183 -2.06 8.53 15.94
C ASP A 183 -0.63 8.39 15.44
N ARG A 184 0.09 9.51 15.45
CA ARG A 184 1.44 9.63 14.89
C ARG A 184 2.51 8.86 15.68
N ASP A 185 2.23 8.50 16.93
CA ASP A 185 3.14 7.73 17.78
C ASP A 185 2.98 6.22 17.56
N ALA A 186 1.76 5.79 17.22
CA ALA A 186 1.42 4.38 17.00
C ALA A 186 1.55 3.95 15.53
N ILE A 187 1.16 4.80 14.57
CA ILE A 187 1.28 4.55 13.13
C ILE A 187 2.62 5.09 12.64
N VAL A 188 3.61 4.20 12.54
CA VAL A 188 5.02 4.51 12.29
C VAL A 188 5.60 3.57 11.23
N PRO A 189 6.81 3.83 10.70
CA PRO A 189 7.45 2.89 9.79
C PRO A 189 7.52 1.46 10.36
N GLY A 190 7.07 0.47 9.59
CA GLY A 190 6.94 -0.92 10.02
C GLY A 190 5.56 -1.30 10.54
N THR A 191 4.62 -0.35 10.72
CA THR A 191 3.20 -0.67 10.86
C THR A 191 2.70 -1.33 9.59
N ILE A 192 1.90 -2.38 9.72
CA ILE A 192 1.31 -3.12 8.60
C ILE A 192 -0.02 -2.46 8.25
N ALA A 193 -0.24 -2.18 6.98
CA ALA A 193 -1.55 -1.88 6.41
C ALA A 193 -2.06 -3.13 5.71
N TYR A 194 -3.18 -3.68 6.19
CA TYR A 194 -3.84 -4.86 5.65
C TYR A 194 -5.18 -4.49 5.05
N ASP A 195 -5.38 -4.94 3.82
CA ASP A 195 -6.62 -4.84 3.08
C ASP A 195 -7.26 -6.22 2.99
N VAL A 196 -8.53 -6.31 3.40
CA VAL A 196 -9.34 -7.54 3.42
C VAL A 196 -9.48 -8.21 2.05
N ASN A 197 -9.17 -7.49 0.99
CA ASN A 197 -9.11 -7.98 -0.37
C ASN A 197 -7.75 -8.62 -0.72
N GLY A 198 -7.04 -9.15 0.28
CA GLY A 198 -5.84 -9.93 0.05
C GLY A 198 -4.62 -9.11 -0.35
N HIS A 199 -4.46 -7.91 0.23
CA HIS A 199 -3.23 -7.13 0.08
C HIS A 199 -2.67 -6.71 1.43
N ALA A 200 -1.35 -6.76 1.58
CA ALA A 200 -0.65 -6.24 2.75
C ALA A 200 0.49 -5.31 2.30
N SER A 201 0.74 -4.29 3.09
CA SER A 201 1.80 -3.30 2.86
C SER A 201 2.42 -2.88 4.17
N LEU A 202 3.64 -2.34 4.11
CA LEU A 202 4.27 -1.70 5.26
C LEU A 202 4.19 -0.19 5.10
N VAL A 203 3.87 0.50 6.19
CA VAL A 203 4.11 1.93 6.32
C VAL A 203 5.62 2.15 6.34
N TRP A 204 6.12 3.10 5.54
CA TRP A 204 7.53 3.50 5.59
C TRP A 204 7.72 4.98 5.94
N ARG A 205 6.67 5.80 5.83
CA ARG A 205 6.69 7.20 6.26
C ARG A 205 5.29 7.70 6.58
N VAL A 206 5.18 8.61 7.55
CA VAL A 206 4.00 9.45 7.76
C VAL A 206 4.41 10.90 7.60
N GLU A 207 3.91 11.57 6.57
CA GLU A 207 4.23 12.96 6.25
C GLU A 207 3.61 13.93 7.26
N SER A 208 4.06 15.19 7.29
CA SER A 208 3.55 16.18 8.25
C SER A 208 2.06 16.43 8.08
N GLY A 209 1.51 16.40 6.87
CA GLY A 209 0.06 16.51 6.61
C GLY A 209 -0.72 15.20 6.80
N GLY A 210 -0.19 14.26 7.60
CA GLY A 210 -0.84 13.01 7.96
C GLY A 210 -0.94 11.96 6.84
N ARG A 211 -0.37 12.22 5.66
CA ARG A 211 -0.32 11.23 4.57
C ARG A 211 0.58 10.06 4.94
N ILE A 212 0.07 8.85 4.79
CA ILE A 212 0.79 7.61 5.08
C ILE A 212 1.34 7.07 3.78
N LEU A 213 2.66 6.91 3.70
CA LEU A 213 3.32 6.27 2.57
C LEU A 213 3.60 4.82 2.89
N ILE A 214 3.25 3.96 1.93
CA ILE A 214 3.33 2.52 2.02
C ILE A 214 4.15 1.94 0.87
N PHE A 215 4.63 0.72 1.07
CA PHE A 215 5.30 -0.06 0.05
C PHE A 215 4.99 -1.55 0.23
N SER A 216 4.94 -2.27 -0.88
CA SER A 216 4.62 -3.70 -0.91
C SER A 216 5.28 -4.40 -2.09
N SER A 217 5.64 -5.67 -1.87
CA SER A 217 6.02 -6.59 -2.94
C SER A 217 4.77 -7.25 -3.53
N HIS A 218 4.88 -7.85 -4.71
CA HIS A 218 3.77 -8.50 -5.42
C HIS A 218 4.15 -9.92 -5.90
N PRO A 219 3.19 -10.77 -6.31
CA PRO A 219 3.47 -12.13 -6.77
C PRO A 219 4.43 -12.23 -7.98
N ASP A 220 4.54 -11.16 -8.77
CA ASP A 220 5.51 -11.04 -9.87
C ASP A 220 6.90 -10.55 -9.42
N HIS A 221 7.11 -10.42 -8.11
CA HIS A 221 8.32 -9.95 -7.42
C HIS A 221 8.68 -8.47 -7.62
N SER A 222 7.82 -7.70 -8.28
CA SER A 222 7.95 -6.24 -8.29
C SER A 222 7.64 -5.66 -6.91
N LEU A 223 8.16 -4.47 -6.65
CA LEU A 223 7.88 -3.68 -5.46
C LEU A 223 7.32 -2.31 -5.88
N SER A 224 6.22 -1.90 -5.27
CA SER A 224 5.60 -0.59 -5.50
C SER A 224 5.63 0.26 -4.24
N ARG A 225 5.60 1.58 -4.45
CA ARG A 225 5.43 2.59 -3.40
C ARG A 225 4.20 3.41 -3.75
N SER A 226 3.37 3.68 -2.76
CA SER A 226 2.16 4.47 -2.90
C SER A 226 1.85 5.16 -1.57
N HIS A 227 0.70 5.82 -1.48
CA HIS A 227 0.10 6.27 -0.24
C HIS A 227 -1.09 5.37 0.12
N LEU A 228 -1.45 5.34 1.39
CA LEU A 228 -2.67 4.66 1.84
C LEU A 228 -3.89 5.50 1.46
N GLY A 229 -4.77 4.96 0.63
CA GLY A 229 -6.07 5.56 0.27
C GLY A 229 -7.25 4.67 0.62
N LYS A 230 -8.40 4.90 -0.03
CA LYS A 230 -9.65 4.15 0.20
C LYS A 230 -9.60 2.74 -0.38
N GLU A 231 -8.55 2.37 -1.11
CA GLU A 231 -8.31 1.00 -1.54
C GLU A 231 -8.07 0.04 -0.37
N PHE A 232 -7.60 0.53 0.79
CA PHE A 232 -7.52 -0.24 2.03
C PHE A 232 -8.84 -0.15 2.80
N LEU A 233 -9.72 -1.11 2.56
CA LEU A 233 -11.06 -1.08 3.11
C LEU A 233 -11.06 -1.22 4.64
N ARG A 234 -11.75 -0.29 5.31
CA ARG A 234 -12.12 -0.44 6.71
C ARG A 234 -13.27 -1.44 6.83
N THR A 235 -13.07 -2.50 7.61
CA THR A 235 -14.10 -3.49 7.95
C THR A 235 -14.27 -3.63 9.46
N GLY A 236 -15.00 -4.67 9.90
CA GLY A 236 -15.17 -4.99 11.30
C GLY A 236 -13.94 -5.65 11.92
N PRO A 237 -13.92 -5.73 13.26
CA PRO A 237 -12.80 -6.29 14.03
C PRO A 237 -12.50 -7.74 13.64
N GLU A 238 -13.48 -8.50 13.16
CA GLU A 238 -13.36 -9.90 12.75
C GLU A 238 -12.35 -10.12 11.62
N LEU A 239 -12.11 -9.13 10.76
CA LEU A 239 -11.17 -9.25 9.63
C LEU A 239 -9.83 -8.56 9.86
N GLY A 240 -9.69 -7.72 10.88
CA GLY A 240 -8.40 -7.16 11.28
C GLY A 240 -7.86 -5.99 10.44
N SER A 241 -8.63 -5.41 9.52
CA SER A 241 -8.23 -4.21 8.77
C SER A 241 -8.36 -2.93 9.60
N ILE A 242 -7.55 -1.90 9.42
CA ILE A 242 -6.51 -1.72 8.40
C ILE A 242 -5.14 -1.90 9.03
N PHE A 243 -4.90 -1.23 10.15
CA PHE A 243 -3.59 -1.19 10.76
C PHE A 243 -3.34 -2.35 11.71
N GLN A 244 -2.15 -2.90 11.61
CA GLN A 244 -1.65 -3.93 12.51
C GLN A 244 -0.18 -3.67 12.87
N LYS A 245 0.23 -4.07 14.07
CA LYS A 245 1.64 -4.07 14.50
C LYS A 245 2.02 -5.42 15.04
N PHE A 246 3.27 -5.83 14.88
CA PHE A 246 3.78 -7.06 15.46
C PHE A 246 3.64 -7.04 16.99
N ARG A 247 3.01 -8.09 17.55
CA ARG A 247 2.78 -8.25 18.98
C ARG A 247 4.13 -8.40 19.71
N PRO A 248 4.35 -7.68 20.81
CA PRO A 248 5.54 -7.89 21.64
C PRO A 248 5.61 -9.33 22.15
N ILE A 249 6.78 -9.96 21.98
CA ILE A 249 7.07 -11.32 22.44
C ILE A 249 8.29 -11.34 23.35
N GLU A 250 8.31 -12.30 24.28
CA GLU A 250 9.40 -12.52 25.22
C GLU A 250 9.73 -14.02 25.33
N VAL A 251 11.02 -14.31 25.43
CA VAL A 251 11.55 -15.65 25.73
C VAL A 251 11.63 -15.82 27.24
N VAL A 252 10.88 -16.77 27.79
CA VAL A 252 10.87 -17.09 29.21
C VAL A 252 11.44 -18.48 29.48
N GLY A 253 12.15 -18.63 30.60
CA GLY A 253 12.70 -19.92 31.03
C GLY A 253 13.87 -20.47 30.19
N ALA A 254 14.48 -19.66 29.32
CA ALA A 254 15.67 -20.05 28.57
C ALA A 254 16.95 -19.99 29.44
N LYS A 255 17.92 -20.85 29.14
CA LYS A 255 19.26 -20.81 29.75
C LYS A 255 20.22 -20.04 28.86
N ARG A 256 21.04 -19.17 29.44
CA ARG A 256 22.08 -18.44 28.71
C ARG A 256 23.35 -19.28 28.61
N ALA A 257 23.77 -19.59 27.38
CA ALA A 257 25.03 -20.27 27.10
C ALA A 257 26.22 -19.30 27.23
N ALA A 258 27.45 -19.85 27.29
CA ALA A 258 28.68 -19.07 27.46
C ALA A 258 28.91 -18.02 26.34
N ASN A 259 28.39 -18.28 25.14
CA ASN A 259 28.46 -17.36 24.00
C ASN A 259 27.29 -16.35 23.96
N GLY A 260 26.53 -16.23 25.05
CA GLY A 260 25.38 -15.32 25.18
C GLY A 260 24.07 -15.83 24.56
N ALA A 261 24.08 -16.97 23.85
CA ALA A 261 22.88 -17.55 23.25
C ALA A 261 21.85 -17.97 24.31
N LEU A 262 20.57 -17.73 24.03
CA LEU A 262 19.47 -18.31 24.78
C LEU A 262 19.14 -19.71 24.25
N VAL A 263 19.01 -20.68 25.14
CA VAL A 263 18.79 -22.09 24.83
C VAL A 263 17.54 -22.60 25.56
N GLY A 264 16.62 -23.22 24.81
CA GLY A 264 15.35 -23.70 25.36
C GLY A 264 14.39 -22.58 25.72
N GLY A 265 13.56 -22.77 26.75
CA GLY A 265 12.49 -21.85 27.14
C GLY A 265 11.30 -21.84 26.18
N SER A 266 10.31 -21.00 26.46
CA SER A 266 9.13 -20.78 25.62
C SER A 266 9.00 -19.32 25.21
N ILE A 267 8.21 -19.06 24.18
CA ILE A 267 7.83 -17.69 23.81
C ILE A 267 6.45 -17.41 24.38
N VAL A 268 6.32 -16.28 25.05
CA VAL A 268 5.05 -15.69 25.48
C VAL A 268 4.86 -14.36 24.76
N ALA A 269 3.62 -13.91 24.63
CA ALA A 269 3.29 -12.63 24.04
C ALA A 269 2.56 -11.73 25.04
N ALA A 270 2.71 -10.42 24.89
CA ALA A 270 1.96 -9.45 25.66
C ALA A 270 0.46 -9.60 25.38
N SER A 271 -0.38 -9.53 26.41
CA SER A 271 -1.84 -9.45 26.24
C SER A 271 -2.24 -8.10 25.62
N ASN A 272 -3.43 -7.99 25.06
CA ASN A 272 -3.94 -6.70 24.54
C ASN A 272 -3.96 -5.62 25.64
N ALA A 273 -4.22 -6.01 26.89
CA ALA A 273 -4.23 -5.09 28.04
C ALA A 273 -2.82 -4.56 28.40
N ASP A 274 -1.77 -5.31 28.07
CA ASP A 274 -0.37 -4.96 28.38
C ASP A 274 0.33 -4.18 27.25
N ILE A 275 -0.35 -3.97 26.11
CA ILE A 275 0.19 -3.27 24.95
C ILE A 275 -0.25 -1.79 25.01
N PRO A 276 0.66 -0.83 25.26
CA PRO A 276 0.28 0.56 25.54
C PRO A 276 -0.47 1.29 24.43
N ASP A 277 -0.24 0.88 23.17
CA ASP A 277 -0.89 1.46 21.99
C ASP A 277 -1.92 0.52 21.35
N PHE A 278 -2.33 -0.56 22.03
CA PHE A 278 -3.47 -1.34 21.58
C PHE A 278 -4.75 -0.49 21.61
N SER A 279 -5.52 -0.56 20.52
CA SER A 279 -6.77 0.17 20.40
C SER A 279 -7.73 -0.49 19.41
N LEU A 280 -9.02 -0.37 19.68
CA LEU A 280 -10.08 -0.75 18.74
C LEU A 280 -10.68 0.47 18.02
N GLU A 281 -10.05 1.64 18.11
CA GLU A 281 -10.51 2.90 17.52
C GLU A 281 -10.88 2.78 16.05
N GLN A 282 -10.10 2.07 15.23
CA GLN A 282 -10.39 1.87 13.80
C GLN A 282 -11.72 1.11 13.54
N TYR A 283 -12.28 0.43 14.55
CA TYR A 283 -13.56 -0.27 14.49
C TYR A 283 -14.67 0.48 15.23
N GLN A 284 -14.35 1.00 16.41
CA GLN A 284 -15.31 1.61 17.33
C GLN A 284 -15.65 3.05 16.96
N GLY A 285 -14.78 3.75 16.23
CA GLY A 285 -14.90 5.18 16.01
C GLY A 285 -14.35 6.01 17.17
N ASN A 286 -14.49 7.32 17.04
CA ASN A 286 -14.23 8.30 18.07
C ASN A 286 -15.40 9.30 18.11
N PRO A 287 -16.17 9.42 19.22
CA PRO A 287 -16.02 8.66 20.46
C PRO A 287 -16.25 7.14 20.28
N PRO A 288 -15.71 6.28 21.17
CA PRO A 288 -15.81 4.84 21.01
C PRO A 288 -17.27 4.33 21.08
N GLY A 289 -17.69 3.62 20.02
CA GLY A 289 -18.94 2.86 19.96
C GLY A 289 -18.74 1.35 20.07
N ASP A 290 -19.78 0.58 19.70
CA ASP A 290 -19.74 -0.88 19.63
C ASP A 290 -18.91 -1.34 18.41
N PRO A 291 -17.79 -2.07 18.59
CA PRO A 291 -16.94 -2.53 17.48
C PRO A 291 -17.66 -3.51 16.55
N HIS A 292 -18.69 -4.23 17.02
CA HIS A 292 -19.49 -5.11 16.17
C HIS A 292 -20.46 -4.32 15.28
N ARG A 293 -20.71 -3.04 15.58
CA ARG A 293 -21.48 -2.09 14.76
C ARG A 293 -20.57 -1.08 14.06
N TRP A 294 -19.37 -1.51 13.65
CA TRP A 294 -18.35 -0.67 13.04
C TRP A 294 -18.83 0.20 11.87
N ARG A 295 -19.88 -0.22 11.13
CA ARG A 295 -20.47 0.54 10.02
C ARG A 295 -21.12 1.85 10.46
N THR A 296 -21.53 1.96 11.72
CA THR A 296 -22.15 3.16 12.29
C THR A 296 -21.19 3.95 13.17
N ALA A 297 -19.89 3.64 13.13
CA ALA A 297 -18.86 4.38 13.84
C ALA A 297 -18.82 5.85 13.39
N SER A 298 -18.62 6.77 14.33
CA SER A 298 -18.45 8.21 14.09
C SER A 298 -16.98 8.59 14.20
N TRP A 299 -16.57 9.66 13.51
CA TRP A 299 -15.17 10.10 13.44
C TRP A 299 -15.08 11.59 13.77
N MET A 300 -15.26 11.88 15.06
CA MET A 300 -15.27 13.23 15.59
C MET A 300 -13.85 13.78 15.75
N TRP A 301 -13.56 14.90 15.11
CA TRP A 301 -12.33 15.67 15.30
C TRP A 301 -12.63 17.17 15.30
N ASN A 302 -12.14 17.89 16.30
CA ASN A 302 -12.39 19.34 16.48
C ASN A 302 -13.87 19.76 16.33
N GLY A 303 -14.80 18.92 16.81
CA GLY A 303 -16.25 19.20 16.77
C GLY A 303 -16.95 18.84 15.46
N GLU A 304 -16.24 18.34 14.47
CA GLU A 304 -16.78 17.89 13.18
C GLU A 304 -16.78 16.38 13.07
N ASN A 305 -17.83 15.81 12.46
CA ASN A 305 -17.86 14.38 12.11
C ASN A 305 -17.32 14.19 10.70
N LEU A 306 -16.11 13.67 10.59
CA LEU A 306 -15.40 13.46 9.34
C LEU A 306 -15.73 12.09 8.73
N ASP A 307 -15.37 11.87 7.47
CA ASP A 307 -15.17 10.50 7.01
C ASP A 307 -13.92 9.90 7.65
N PHE A 308 -13.84 8.57 7.66
CA PHE A 308 -12.74 7.84 8.32
C PHE A 308 -11.34 8.24 7.81
N TYR A 309 -11.17 8.45 6.51
CA TYR A 309 -9.85 8.72 5.93
C TYR A 309 -9.41 10.16 6.20
N THR A 310 -10.33 11.12 6.16
CA THR A 310 -10.05 12.51 6.59
C THR A 310 -9.77 12.58 8.09
N TYR A 311 -10.48 11.79 8.91
CA TYR A 311 -10.20 11.65 10.33
C TYR A 311 -8.81 11.08 10.59
N LEU A 312 -8.44 10.02 9.88
CA LEU A 312 -7.12 9.40 9.96
C LEU A 312 -6.02 10.39 9.59
N ARG A 313 -6.15 11.13 8.47
CA ARG A 313 -5.19 12.18 8.10
C ARG A 313 -5.11 13.28 9.16
N SER A 314 -6.25 13.70 9.71
CA SER A 314 -6.29 14.70 10.79
C SER A 314 -5.52 14.23 12.03
N ARG A 315 -5.73 12.99 12.46
CA ARG A 315 -5.07 12.39 13.63
C ARG A 315 -3.57 12.17 13.46
N LEU A 316 -3.11 12.05 12.22
CA LEU A 316 -1.70 11.82 11.88
C LEU A 316 -0.95 13.09 11.50
N SER A 317 -1.67 14.21 11.34
CA SER A 317 -1.07 15.50 10.98
C SER A 317 -0.26 16.06 12.14
N ALA A 318 0.87 16.70 11.80
CA ALA A 318 1.66 17.47 12.72
C ALA A 318 1.00 18.85 12.88
N GLY A 319 0.01 18.93 13.77
CA GLY A 319 -0.82 20.12 13.94
C GLY A 319 -2.21 19.94 13.32
N GLU A 320 -2.84 21.04 12.93
CA GLU A 320 -4.11 20.99 12.20
C GLU A 320 -3.90 20.46 10.78
N LEU A 321 -4.90 19.76 10.26
CA LEU A 321 -4.85 19.27 8.88
C LEU A 321 -5.07 20.44 7.92
N GLU A 322 -4.03 20.75 7.17
CA GLU A 322 -4.05 21.72 6.08
C GLU A 322 -3.82 20.99 4.75
N TYR A 323 -4.69 21.28 3.79
CA TYR A 323 -4.56 20.81 2.42
C TYR A 323 -3.88 21.88 1.57
N LYS A 324 -2.74 21.52 1.00
CA LYS A 324 -2.05 22.31 -0.03
C LYS A 324 -2.45 21.76 -1.39
N PRO A 325 -3.50 22.30 -2.04
CA PRO A 325 -4.20 21.59 -3.10
C PRO A 325 -3.31 21.23 -4.29
N VAL A 326 -2.40 22.13 -4.67
CA VAL A 326 -1.44 21.91 -5.76
C VAL A 326 -0.42 20.82 -5.39
N ASP A 327 0.08 20.81 -4.16
CA ASP A 327 1.03 19.79 -3.69
C ASP A 327 0.36 18.42 -3.47
N GLU A 328 -0.91 18.42 -3.05
CA GLU A 328 -1.74 17.22 -2.98
C GLU A 328 -1.95 16.60 -4.36
N LEU A 329 -2.29 17.40 -5.37
CA LEU A 329 -2.38 16.92 -6.76
C LEU A 329 -1.04 16.36 -7.24
N ARG A 330 0.07 17.07 -7.02
CA ARG A 330 1.40 16.61 -7.42
C ARG A 330 1.74 15.25 -6.81
N ALA A 331 1.49 15.08 -5.52
CA ALA A 331 1.77 13.83 -4.82
C ALA A 331 0.89 12.67 -5.33
N MET A 332 -0.40 12.92 -5.58
CA MET A 332 -1.30 11.90 -6.14
C MET A 332 -0.87 11.47 -7.54
N MET A 333 -0.50 12.42 -8.42
CA MET A 333 0.00 12.10 -9.76
C MET A 333 1.34 11.36 -9.74
N GLN A 334 2.24 11.69 -8.83
CA GLN A 334 3.47 10.94 -8.62
C GLN A 334 3.17 9.50 -8.20
N SER A 335 2.22 9.30 -7.27
CA SER A 335 1.75 7.98 -6.86
C SER A 335 1.18 7.18 -8.04
N LEU A 336 0.30 7.79 -8.84
CA LEU A 336 -0.27 7.17 -10.03
C LEU A 336 0.80 6.84 -11.07
N CYS A 337 1.83 7.68 -11.22
CA CYS A 337 2.97 7.39 -12.07
C CYS A 337 3.74 6.14 -11.62
N PHE A 338 3.95 5.98 -10.30
CA PHE A 338 4.55 4.76 -9.75
C PHE A 338 3.67 3.52 -10.01
N ASP A 339 2.35 3.64 -9.84
CA ASP A 339 1.43 2.54 -10.13
C ASP A 339 1.45 2.14 -11.61
N LEU A 340 1.54 3.11 -12.53
CA LEU A 340 1.65 2.86 -13.97
C LEU A 340 2.98 2.20 -14.34
N ARG A 341 4.10 2.61 -13.72
CA ARG A 341 5.40 1.96 -13.90
C ARG A 341 5.41 0.53 -13.35
N SER A 342 4.81 0.31 -12.18
CA SER A 342 4.64 -1.03 -11.62
C SER A 342 3.79 -1.91 -12.53
N ARG A 343 2.70 -1.36 -13.09
CA ARG A 343 1.87 -2.06 -14.08
C ARG A 343 2.65 -2.39 -15.34
N LYS A 344 3.48 -1.47 -15.85
CA LYS A 344 4.36 -1.71 -16.99
C LYS A 344 5.25 -2.93 -16.75
N GLN A 345 5.90 -3.01 -15.60
CA GLN A 345 6.74 -4.15 -15.24
C GLN A 345 5.94 -5.46 -15.23
N ALA A 346 4.73 -5.48 -14.65
CA ALA A 346 3.87 -6.66 -14.64
C ALA A 346 3.48 -7.12 -16.06
N VAL A 347 3.14 -6.17 -16.94
CA VAL A 347 2.83 -6.45 -18.36
C VAL A 347 4.07 -6.99 -19.09
N GLU A 348 5.24 -6.39 -18.90
CA GLU A 348 6.49 -6.84 -19.53
C GLU A 348 6.90 -8.24 -19.06
N ILE A 349 6.72 -8.57 -17.78
CA ILE A 349 6.95 -9.91 -17.25
C ILE A 349 6.03 -10.93 -17.94
N SER A 350 4.75 -10.62 -18.10
CA SER A 350 3.79 -11.48 -18.82
C SER A 350 4.21 -11.70 -20.29
N LEU A 351 4.55 -10.60 -20.99
CA LEU A 351 4.97 -10.65 -22.39
C LEU A 351 6.26 -11.46 -22.60
N GLY A 352 7.23 -11.31 -21.69
CA GLY A 352 8.48 -12.07 -21.69
C GLY A 352 8.28 -13.58 -21.49
N ARG A 353 7.13 -13.99 -20.93
CA ARG A 353 6.72 -15.40 -20.80
C ARG A 353 5.91 -15.91 -21.99
N GLY A 354 5.52 -15.03 -22.91
CA GLY A 354 4.79 -15.39 -24.12
C GLY A 354 3.31 -15.75 -23.87
N ILE A 355 2.73 -15.32 -22.74
CA ILE A 355 1.33 -15.66 -22.38
C ILE A 355 0.33 -15.12 -23.41
N GLN A 356 0.61 -13.97 -24.00
CA GLN A 356 -0.16 -13.38 -25.10
C GLN A 356 -0.20 -14.24 -26.38
N ASN A 357 0.65 -15.27 -26.50
CA ASN A 357 0.64 -16.20 -27.63
C ASN A 357 -0.16 -17.49 -27.34
N MET A 358 -0.64 -17.68 -26.11
CA MET A 358 -1.46 -18.83 -25.73
C MET A 358 -2.92 -18.62 -26.11
N ASP A 359 -3.67 -19.71 -26.31
CA ASP A 359 -5.12 -19.64 -26.46
C ASP A 359 -5.78 -19.14 -25.16
N PRO A 360 -6.81 -18.29 -25.25
CA PRO A 360 -7.54 -17.86 -24.07
C PRO A 360 -8.30 -19.05 -23.45
N PRO A 361 -8.57 -19.02 -22.14
CA PRO A 361 -9.30 -20.11 -21.50
C PRO A 361 -10.77 -20.13 -21.98
N HIS A 362 -11.43 -21.28 -21.89
CA HIS A 362 -12.86 -21.40 -22.20
C HIS A 362 -13.76 -20.64 -21.21
N ARG A 363 -13.24 -20.30 -20.02
CA ARG A 363 -13.94 -19.63 -18.92
C ARG A 363 -12.94 -18.83 -18.10
N LEU A 364 -13.37 -17.73 -17.49
CA LEU A 364 -12.59 -17.02 -16.49
C LEU A 364 -12.33 -17.91 -15.26
N PRO A 365 -11.30 -17.61 -14.45
CA PRO A 365 -11.20 -18.18 -13.12
C PRO A 365 -12.42 -17.83 -12.26
N ASP A 366 -12.67 -18.64 -11.21
CA ASP A 366 -13.78 -18.44 -10.26
C ASP A 366 -13.79 -17.03 -9.65
N ASN A 367 -12.63 -16.38 -9.54
CA ASN A 367 -12.53 -14.96 -9.25
C ASN A 367 -11.28 -14.39 -9.93
N ILE A 368 -11.38 -13.27 -10.64
CA ILE A 368 -10.20 -12.71 -11.34
C ILE A 368 -9.24 -12.00 -10.37
N TYR A 369 -9.70 -11.58 -9.19
CA TYR A 369 -8.89 -10.85 -8.22
C TYR A 369 -8.10 -11.76 -7.28
N GLY A 370 -8.63 -12.95 -6.98
CA GLY A 370 -7.99 -13.96 -6.13
C GLY A 370 -8.04 -15.32 -6.79
N THR A 371 -6.91 -15.76 -7.36
CA THR A 371 -6.88 -16.96 -8.19
C THR A 371 -5.54 -17.68 -8.10
N HIS A 372 -5.27 -18.57 -9.05
CA HIS A 372 -4.04 -19.35 -9.13
C HIS A 372 -3.55 -19.45 -10.58
N GLY A 373 -2.31 -19.90 -10.77
CA GLY A 373 -1.75 -20.17 -12.09
C GLY A 373 -1.49 -18.90 -12.92
N VAL A 374 -1.76 -18.96 -14.23
CA VAL A 374 -1.42 -17.90 -15.20
C VAL A 374 -2.08 -16.56 -14.83
N TRP A 375 -3.34 -16.59 -14.38
CA TRP A 375 -4.03 -15.38 -13.99
C TRP A 375 -3.41 -14.72 -12.76
N GLU A 376 -3.12 -15.49 -11.70
CA GLU A 376 -2.50 -14.97 -10.47
C GLU A 376 -1.14 -14.31 -10.75
N LEU A 377 -0.36 -14.89 -11.66
CA LEU A 377 1.01 -14.46 -11.93
C LEU A 377 1.14 -13.35 -12.96
N TYR A 378 0.22 -13.26 -13.94
CA TYR A 378 0.43 -12.44 -15.15
C TYR A 378 -0.74 -11.52 -15.53
N SER A 379 -1.90 -11.66 -14.87
CA SER A 379 -3.01 -10.72 -15.03
C SER A 379 -2.81 -9.47 -14.16
N THR A 380 -3.55 -8.40 -14.42
CA THR A 380 -3.47 -7.15 -13.62
C THR A 380 -4.79 -6.65 -13.02
N PRO A 381 -5.86 -7.44 -12.79
CA PRO A 381 -7.18 -6.91 -12.42
C PRO A 381 -7.15 -6.16 -11.08
N SER A 382 -6.47 -6.69 -10.07
CA SER A 382 -6.33 -6.01 -8.76
C SER A 382 -5.44 -4.77 -8.80
N ARG A 383 -4.44 -4.74 -9.69
CA ARG A 383 -3.61 -3.53 -9.93
C ARG A 383 -4.42 -2.47 -10.66
N ASP A 384 -5.14 -2.85 -11.70
CA ASP A 384 -5.93 -1.96 -12.55
C ASP A 384 -7.12 -1.38 -11.76
N ALA A 385 -7.74 -2.15 -10.87
CA ALA A 385 -8.76 -1.67 -9.94
C ALA A 385 -8.20 -0.60 -8.98
N ARG A 386 -7.05 -0.86 -8.34
CA ARG A 386 -6.38 0.12 -7.46
C ARG A 386 -5.98 1.40 -8.20
N LEU A 387 -5.44 1.26 -9.41
CA LEU A 387 -5.10 2.41 -10.27
C LEU A 387 -6.34 3.29 -10.52
N LYS A 388 -7.47 2.68 -10.87
CA LYS A 388 -8.74 3.40 -11.09
C LYS A 388 -9.27 4.05 -9.82
N THR A 389 -9.19 3.37 -8.68
CA THR A 389 -9.53 3.95 -7.38
C THR A 389 -8.67 5.19 -7.08
N GLY A 390 -7.36 5.14 -7.33
CA GLY A 390 -6.47 6.29 -7.16
C GLY A 390 -6.84 7.47 -8.06
N PHE A 391 -7.16 7.22 -9.34
CA PHE A 391 -7.67 8.27 -10.23
C PHE A 391 -8.99 8.86 -9.74
N ARG A 392 -9.91 8.02 -9.24
CA ARG A 392 -11.19 8.44 -8.70
C ARG A 392 -11.04 9.29 -7.43
N GLU A 393 -10.14 8.90 -6.53
CA GLU A 393 -9.86 9.66 -5.30
C GLU A 393 -9.26 11.03 -5.62
N MET A 394 -8.31 11.08 -6.54
CA MET A 394 -7.76 12.34 -7.03
C MET A 394 -8.86 13.24 -7.61
N TYR A 395 -9.78 12.68 -8.38
CA TYR A 395 -10.94 13.42 -8.89
C TYR A 395 -11.81 13.99 -7.78
N GLU A 396 -12.21 13.17 -6.82
CA GLU A 396 -13.06 13.62 -5.71
C GLU A 396 -12.37 14.72 -4.88
N LEU A 397 -11.08 14.56 -4.61
CA LEU A 397 -10.33 15.50 -3.79
C LEU A 397 -10.09 16.85 -4.50
N VAL A 398 -9.77 16.83 -5.80
CA VAL A 398 -9.61 18.05 -6.60
C VAL A 398 -10.93 18.83 -6.70
N VAL A 399 -12.04 18.13 -6.93
CA VAL A 399 -13.37 18.74 -6.91
C VAL A 399 -13.66 19.38 -5.55
N GLU A 400 -13.26 18.72 -4.46
CA GLU A 400 -13.45 19.24 -3.11
C GLU A 400 -12.57 20.46 -2.81
N PHE A 401 -11.33 20.50 -3.29
CA PHE A 401 -10.47 21.69 -3.14
C PHE A 401 -11.09 22.92 -3.79
N VAL A 402 -11.63 22.79 -5.01
CA VAL A 402 -12.29 23.91 -5.68
C VAL A 402 -13.54 24.36 -4.91
N LYS A 403 -14.30 23.45 -4.30
CA LYS A 403 -15.43 23.84 -3.45
C LYS A 403 -15.00 24.54 -2.17
N MET A 404 -13.92 24.06 -1.55
CA MET A 404 -13.33 24.68 -0.35
C MET A 404 -12.83 26.09 -0.64
N ASP A 405 -12.20 26.30 -1.80
CA ASP A 405 -11.71 27.59 -2.29
C ASP A 405 -12.85 28.60 -2.47
N MET A 406 -13.98 28.16 -3.05
CA MET A 406 -15.17 29.01 -3.24
C MET A 406 -15.80 29.55 -1.94
N VAL A 407 -15.45 28.98 -0.78
CA VAL A 407 -16.02 29.36 0.52
C VAL A 407 -14.97 29.74 1.56
N ASP A 408 -13.71 29.95 1.13
CA ASP A 408 -12.57 30.25 1.99
C ASP A 408 -12.44 29.26 3.17
N ALA A 409 -12.54 27.96 2.87
CA ALA A 409 -12.57 26.93 3.91
C ALA A 409 -11.25 26.92 4.72
N PRO A 410 -11.29 26.94 6.07
CA PRO A 410 -10.08 27.09 6.89
C PRO A 410 -9.01 26.00 6.72
N ARG A 411 -9.38 24.83 6.20
CA ARG A 411 -8.45 23.70 5.97
C ARG A 411 -7.72 23.78 4.63
N LEU A 412 -8.07 24.71 3.76
CA LEU A 412 -7.42 24.88 2.47
C LEU A 412 -6.33 25.94 2.61
N ASP A 413 -5.08 25.52 2.49
CA ASP A 413 -3.91 26.40 2.48
C ASP A 413 -3.53 26.68 1.02
N TYR A 414 -4.05 27.78 0.49
CA TYR A 414 -3.83 28.22 -0.88
C TYR A 414 -3.84 29.75 -0.98
N ASP A 415 -2.72 30.33 -1.42
CA ASP A 415 -2.49 31.78 -1.50
C ASP A 415 -2.64 32.35 -2.93
N GLY A 416 -3.02 31.52 -3.91
CA GLY A 416 -3.13 31.93 -5.31
C GLY A 416 -4.52 32.48 -5.70
N ASP A 417 -4.63 33.06 -6.89
CA ASP A 417 -5.88 33.70 -7.37
C ASP A 417 -6.69 32.85 -8.38
N ASP A 418 -6.11 31.77 -8.94
CA ASP A 418 -6.76 30.87 -9.91
C ASP A 418 -6.47 29.40 -9.57
N LEU A 419 -7.10 28.88 -8.50
CA LEU A 419 -6.87 27.49 -8.07
C LEU A 419 -7.09 26.48 -9.21
N PRO A 420 -8.18 26.55 -10.01
CA PRO A 420 -8.35 25.64 -11.14
C PRO A 420 -7.23 25.73 -12.19
N GLY A 421 -6.72 26.94 -12.47
CA GLY A 421 -5.59 27.17 -13.36
C GLY A 421 -4.29 26.56 -12.83
N ASP A 422 -3.99 26.76 -11.55
CA ASP A 422 -2.78 26.23 -10.90
C ASP A 422 -2.81 24.70 -10.79
N LEU A 423 -3.99 24.11 -10.54
CA LEU A 423 -4.19 22.66 -10.58
C LEU A 423 -3.96 22.10 -11.99
N LEU A 424 -4.47 22.76 -13.04
CA LEU A 424 -4.20 22.37 -14.43
C LEU A 424 -2.71 22.50 -14.78
N ALA A 425 -2.04 23.55 -14.31
CA ALA A 425 -0.60 23.72 -14.52
C ALA A 425 0.20 22.58 -13.87
N ALA A 426 -0.12 22.23 -12.62
CA ALA A 426 0.49 21.10 -11.93
C ALA A 426 0.17 19.75 -12.59
N TRP A 427 -1.03 19.58 -13.14
CA TRP A 427 -1.39 18.41 -13.95
C TRP A 427 -0.41 18.23 -15.11
N TRP A 428 -0.23 19.27 -15.94
CA TRP A 428 0.66 19.21 -17.09
C TRP A 428 2.13 19.03 -16.70
N GLU A 429 2.56 19.66 -15.61
CA GLU A 429 3.90 19.50 -15.03
C GLU A 429 4.17 18.01 -14.69
N GLN A 430 3.28 17.38 -13.91
CA GLN A 430 3.47 15.99 -13.50
C GLN A 430 3.23 15.00 -14.63
N ASN A 431 2.30 15.28 -15.55
CA ASN A 431 2.07 14.47 -16.74
C ASN A 431 3.33 14.42 -17.62
N ALA A 432 4.02 15.56 -17.80
CA ALA A 432 5.28 15.61 -18.54
C ALA A 432 6.45 14.94 -17.80
N ALA A 433 6.44 14.95 -16.46
CA ALA A 433 7.47 14.31 -15.65
C ALA A 433 7.32 12.77 -15.58
N CYS A 434 6.12 12.25 -15.87
CA CYS A 434 5.85 10.83 -15.80
C CYS A 434 6.22 10.09 -17.09
N ASP A 435 7.47 9.62 -17.15
CA ASP A 435 7.94 8.76 -18.25
C ASP A 435 7.37 7.34 -18.13
N ILE A 436 6.54 6.96 -19.11
CA ILE A 436 5.97 5.62 -19.30
C ILE A 436 5.96 5.31 -20.80
N SER A 437 6.36 4.08 -21.15
CA SER A 437 6.36 3.60 -22.52
C SER A 437 6.16 2.09 -22.58
N TYR A 438 5.78 1.56 -23.74
CA TYR A 438 5.78 0.12 -24.00
C TYR A 438 6.28 -0.19 -25.42
N VAL A 439 6.73 -1.41 -25.65
CA VAL A 439 7.09 -1.89 -27.00
C VAL A 439 5.90 -2.63 -27.60
N ASN A 440 5.39 -2.14 -28.72
CA ASN A 440 4.24 -2.75 -29.39
C ASN A 440 4.62 -4.07 -30.10
N SER A 441 3.61 -4.79 -30.62
CA SER A 441 3.78 -6.07 -31.31
C SER A 441 4.56 -5.97 -32.63
N ALA A 442 4.86 -4.75 -33.11
CA ALA A 442 5.75 -4.49 -34.24
C ALA A 442 7.17 -4.08 -33.83
N GLY A 443 7.50 -4.11 -32.54
CA GLY A 443 8.81 -3.77 -32.00
C GLY A 443 9.09 -2.26 -31.90
N ARG A 444 8.06 -1.42 -32.05
CA ARG A 444 8.18 0.04 -31.92
C ARG A 444 7.85 0.47 -30.50
N THR A 445 8.64 1.37 -29.95
CA THR A 445 8.32 2.04 -28.68
C THR A 445 7.16 2.99 -28.87
N VAL A 446 6.18 2.91 -27.97
CA VAL A 446 5.04 3.81 -27.86
C VAL A 446 5.13 4.52 -26.52
N GLU A 447 5.24 5.85 -26.58
CA GLU A 447 5.26 6.72 -25.41
C GLU A 447 3.84 6.94 -24.89
N LEU A 448 3.67 6.93 -23.57
CA LEU A 448 2.41 7.10 -22.87
C LEU A 448 2.48 8.28 -21.91
N SER A 449 1.38 8.99 -21.77
CA SER A 449 1.20 10.02 -20.75
C SER A 449 0.08 9.63 -19.78
N ILE A 450 0.04 10.25 -18.60
CA ILE A 450 -1.08 10.08 -17.65
C ILE A 450 -2.39 10.49 -18.33
N ASP A 451 -2.38 11.58 -19.09
CA ASP A 451 -3.54 12.08 -19.85
C ASP A 451 -4.08 11.03 -20.84
N MET A 452 -3.20 10.41 -21.63
CA MET A 452 -3.59 9.31 -22.53
C MET A 452 -4.15 8.11 -21.77
N ILE A 453 -3.63 7.81 -20.58
CA ILE A 453 -4.12 6.71 -19.75
C ILE A 453 -5.51 7.02 -19.21
N VAL A 454 -5.80 8.24 -18.76
CA VAL A 454 -7.14 8.65 -18.32
C VAL A 454 -8.17 8.40 -19.43
N ASP A 455 -7.87 8.85 -20.66
CA ASP A 455 -8.76 8.72 -21.83
C ASP A 455 -9.11 7.26 -22.20
N ARG A 456 -8.26 6.30 -21.82
CA ARG A 456 -8.43 4.87 -22.15
C ARG A 456 -8.36 3.97 -20.92
N LEU A 457 -8.62 4.52 -19.73
CA LEU A 457 -8.44 3.82 -18.45
C LEU A 457 -9.28 2.54 -18.36
N TYR A 458 -10.50 2.60 -18.91
CA TYR A 458 -11.44 1.48 -18.96
C TYR A 458 -11.24 0.54 -20.16
N ASP A 459 -10.32 0.87 -21.06
CA ASP A 459 -9.88 0.02 -22.18
C ASP A 459 -8.61 -0.78 -21.83
N LEU A 460 -7.93 -0.46 -20.72
CA LEU A 460 -6.77 -1.22 -20.25
C LEU A 460 -7.15 -2.67 -19.94
N SER A 461 -6.68 -3.61 -20.76
CA SER A 461 -6.91 -5.03 -20.49
C SER A 461 -6.05 -5.53 -19.32
N PHE A 462 -6.71 -6.17 -18.36
CA PHE A 462 -6.07 -6.93 -17.29
C PHE A 462 -5.72 -8.37 -17.72
N ASP A 463 -6.26 -8.84 -18.84
CA ASP A 463 -6.20 -10.24 -19.27
C ASP A 463 -4.78 -10.58 -19.81
N PRO A 464 -4.12 -11.62 -19.26
CA PRO A 464 -2.76 -12.03 -19.65
C PRO A 464 -2.62 -12.53 -21.08
N TYR A 465 -3.71 -12.94 -21.71
CA TYR A 465 -3.71 -13.50 -23.06
C TYR A 465 -3.81 -12.44 -24.16
N GLN A 466 -4.12 -11.19 -23.83
CA GLN A 466 -4.30 -10.11 -24.82
C GLN A 466 -2.95 -9.53 -25.28
N CYS A 467 -2.91 -9.06 -26.53
CA CYS A 467 -1.78 -8.33 -27.09
C CYS A 467 -1.43 -7.08 -26.26
N VAL A 468 -0.18 -6.63 -26.34
CA VAL A 468 0.32 -5.49 -25.54
C VAL A 468 -0.45 -4.19 -25.81
N GLU A 469 -0.91 -3.99 -27.05
CA GLU A 469 -1.73 -2.84 -27.44
C GLU A 469 -3.02 -2.78 -26.62
N ARG A 470 -3.72 -3.91 -26.46
CA ARG A 470 -4.92 -4.02 -25.61
C ARG A 470 -4.59 -3.98 -24.12
N ARG A 471 -3.44 -4.50 -23.69
CA ARG A 471 -2.96 -4.30 -22.33
C ARG A 471 -2.82 -2.82 -21.99
N TRP A 472 -2.62 -1.97 -22.99
CA TRP A 472 -2.54 -0.52 -22.84
C TRP A 472 -3.73 0.26 -23.41
N GLY A 473 -4.83 -0.39 -23.81
CA GLY A 473 -6.03 0.30 -24.29
C GLY A 473 -5.84 1.10 -25.58
N ALA A 474 -4.87 0.71 -26.41
CA ALA A 474 -4.59 1.35 -27.70
C ALA A 474 -5.82 1.39 -28.62
N LYS A 475 -5.94 2.47 -29.40
CA LYS A 475 -7.02 2.69 -30.38
C LYS A 475 -6.44 3.09 -31.73
N GLY A 476 -7.24 2.99 -32.79
CA GLY A 476 -6.86 3.45 -34.13
C GLY A 476 -5.59 2.76 -34.66
N GLU A 477 -4.66 3.56 -35.23
CA GLU A 477 -3.42 3.04 -35.82
C GLU A 477 -2.50 2.36 -34.80
N GLU A 478 -2.49 2.81 -33.54
CA GLU A 478 -1.70 2.19 -32.47
C GLU A 478 -2.14 0.74 -32.22
N ALA A 479 -3.45 0.48 -32.30
CA ALA A 479 -4.01 -0.86 -32.11
C ALA A 479 -3.76 -1.81 -33.29
N ALA A 480 -3.40 -1.28 -34.47
CA ALA A 480 -3.27 -2.06 -35.70
C ALA A 480 -2.13 -3.09 -35.66
N THR A 481 -1.18 -2.96 -34.74
CA THR A 481 -0.09 -3.94 -34.56
C THR A 481 -0.50 -5.14 -33.72
N CYS A 482 -1.63 -5.07 -33.02
CA CYS A 482 -2.18 -6.17 -32.23
C CYS A 482 -2.44 -7.40 -33.11
N ARG A 483 -1.98 -8.58 -32.67
CA ARG A 483 -2.10 -9.84 -33.40
C ARG A 483 -3.21 -10.75 -32.89
N ASP A 484 -4.07 -10.24 -32.00
CA ASP A 484 -5.16 -11.03 -31.43
C ASP A 484 -6.19 -11.41 -32.50
N GLY A 485 -6.54 -12.69 -32.53
CA GLY A 485 -7.58 -13.21 -33.42
C GLY A 485 -8.99 -12.86 -32.96
N ALA A 486 -10.00 -13.37 -33.69
CA ALA A 486 -11.41 -13.13 -33.41
C ALA A 486 -11.82 -13.57 -31.99
N GLU A 487 -11.32 -14.71 -31.51
CA GLU A 487 -11.66 -15.23 -30.18
C GLU A 487 -11.16 -14.30 -29.06
N LYS A 488 -9.89 -13.91 -29.09
CA LYS A 488 -9.33 -12.97 -28.11
C LYS A 488 -9.99 -11.60 -28.19
N THR A 489 -10.38 -11.17 -29.38
CA THR A 489 -11.18 -9.94 -29.60
C THR A 489 -12.51 -10.01 -28.88
N ARG A 490 -13.24 -11.12 -29.04
CA ARG A 490 -14.51 -11.33 -28.36
C ARG A 490 -14.36 -11.34 -26.84
N TRP A 491 -13.32 -11.99 -26.32
CA TRP A 491 -12.96 -11.93 -24.89
C TRP A 491 -12.72 -10.50 -24.40
N TYR A 492 -11.91 -9.72 -25.14
CA TYR A 492 -11.62 -8.34 -24.80
C TYR A 492 -12.90 -7.49 -24.76
N GLU A 493 -13.80 -7.64 -25.72
CA GLU A 493 -15.06 -6.91 -25.77
C GLU A 493 -16.00 -7.31 -24.61
N ALA A 494 -16.17 -8.61 -24.37
CA ALA A 494 -17.04 -9.13 -23.31
C ALA A 494 -16.56 -8.72 -21.90
N GLN A 495 -15.25 -8.60 -21.69
CA GLN A 495 -14.65 -8.17 -20.42
C GLN A 495 -14.76 -6.65 -20.15
N ARG A 496 -15.37 -5.84 -21.05
CA ARG A 496 -15.52 -4.39 -20.86
C ARG A 496 -16.12 -4.02 -19.51
N TYR A 497 -17.20 -4.70 -19.13
CA TYR A 497 -17.91 -4.41 -17.89
C TYR A 497 -17.06 -4.70 -16.64
N LEU A 498 -16.23 -5.73 -16.70
CA LEU A 498 -15.23 -6.02 -15.66
C LEU A 498 -14.16 -4.92 -15.60
N ARG A 499 -13.74 -4.38 -16.76
CA ARG A 499 -12.80 -3.26 -16.79
C ARG A 499 -13.40 -1.97 -16.26
N ASN A 500 -14.70 -1.74 -16.37
CA ASN A 500 -15.35 -0.56 -15.81
C ASN A 500 -15.35 -0.52 -14.28
N GLN A 501 -15.21 -1.69 -13.62
CA GLN A 501 -15.25 -1.80 -12.17
C GLN A 501 -13.95 -1.30 -11.52
N ILE A 502 -14.09 -0.56 -10.42
CA ILE A 502 -12.97 -0.12 -9.57
C ILE A 502 -12.92 -0.88 -8.24
N ASP A 503 -14.05 -1.40 -7.79
CA ASP A 503 -14.15 -2.24 -6.60
C ASP A 503 -13.51 -3.62 -6.84
N ARG A 504 -12.97 -4.22 -5.79
CA ARG A 504 -12.50 -5.61 -5.84
C ARG A 504 -13.46 -6.49 -5.06
N THR A 505 -14.17 -7.36 -5.76
CA THR A 505 -15.20 -8.25 -5.21
C THR A 505 -14.66 -9.67 -5.12
N TYR A 506 -13.94 -9.97 -4.04
CA TYR A 506 -13.39 -11.31 -3.78
C TYR A 506 -14.46 -12.33 -3.33
N ASP A 507 -15.63 -11.83 -2.94
CA ASP A 507 -16.75 -12.58 -2.38
C ASP A 507 -17.81 -12.99 -3.42
N VAL A 508 -17.55 -12.79 -4.72
CA VAL A 508 -18.46 -13.14 -5.81
C VAL A 508 -17.80 -14.09 -6.80
N ASP A 509 -18.60 -14.99 -7.38
CA ASP A 509 -18.17 -15.84 -8.50
C ASP A 509 -18.06 -15.01 -9.78
N MET A 510 -16.96 -15.18 -10.49
CA MET A 510 -16.62 -14.50 -11.75
C MET A 510 -16.26 -15.51 -12.84
N GLY A 511 -16.37 -16.82 -12.57
CA GLY A 511 -16.03 -17.91 -13.47
C GLY A 511 -17.00 -18.02 -14.66
N TYR A 512 -17.06 -17.00 -15.51
CA TYR A 512 -18.00 -16.88 -16.61
C TYR A 512 -17.36 -17.20 -17.96
N THR A 513 -18.17 -17.69 -18.91
CA THR A 513 -17.76 -17.77 -20.32
C THR A 513 -17.95 -16.41 -20.99
N VAL A 514 -17.46 -16.27 -22.22
CA VAL A 514 -17.67 -15.06 -23.03
C VAL A 514 -19.16 -14.76 -23.21
N GLU A 515 -19.98 -15.78 -23.50
CA GLU A 515 -21.43 -15.65 -23.68
C GLU A 515 -22.15 -15.14 -22.42
N ASP A 516 -21.67 -15.56 -21.25
CA ASP A 516 -22.25 -15.15 -19.98
C ASP A 516 -21.98 -13.67 -19.67
N LEU A 517 -20.77 -13.19 -20.02
CA LEU A 517 -20.39 -11.78 -19.87
C LEU A 517 -21.15 -10.89 -20.87
N GLU A 518 -21.35 -11.35 -22.10
CA GLU A 518 -22.12 -10.66 -23.14
C GLU A 518 -23.61 -10.50 -22.77
N ARG A 519 -24.19 -11.50 -22.10
CA ARG A 519 -25.63 -11.53 -21.78
C ARG A 519 -26.02 -10.66 -20.59
N GLY A 520 -25.08 -10.33 -19.70
CA GLY A 520 -25.40 -9.72 -18.40
C GLY A 520 -26.27 -10.64 -17.53
N PRO A 521 -26.91 -10.15 -16.45
CA PRO A 521 -26.95 -8.76 -16.03
C PRO A 521 -25.58 -8.28 -15.54
N TRP A 522 -25.34 -6.99 -15.67
CA TRP A 522 -24.16 -6.32 -15.13
C TRP A 522 -24.52 -5.63 -13.82
N GLY A 523 -23.57 -5.60 -12.90
CA GLY A 523 -23.68 -5.01 -11.58
C GLY A 523 -22.61 -5.56 -10.66
N LEU A 524 -22.21 -4.77 -9.66
CA LEU A 524 -21.09 -5.08 -8.78
C LEU A 524 -21.20 -6.47 -8.13
N ARG A 525 -22.41 -6.87 -7.72
CA ARG A 525 -22.66 -8.17 -7.04
C ARG A 525 -22.93 -9.34 -7.99
N THR A 526 -22.89 -9.10 -9.30
CA THR A 526 -23.09 -10.16 -10.31
C THR A 526 -21.80 -10.88 -10.68
N GLY A 527 -20.63 -10.35 -10.30
CA GLY A 527 -19.33 -10.86 -10.77
C GLY A 527 -19.03 -10.64 -12.26
N ARG A 528 -19.90 -9.90 -12.98
CA ARG A 528 -19.78 -9.57 -14.42
C ARG A 528 -19.36 -8.13 -14.68
N GLY A 529 -19.04 -7.38 -13.62
CA GLY A 529 -18.63 -5.99 -13.71
C GLY A 529 -19.80 -5.01 -13.84
N VAL A 530 -19.51 -3.74 -14.10
CA VAL A 530 -20.49 -2.64 -14.12
C VAL A 530 -20.60 -1.98 -15.49
N GLU A 531 -21.77 -1.42 -15.80
CA GLU A 531 -22.06 -0.84 -17.12
C GLU A 531 -21.16 0.35 -17.48
N GLN A 532 -20.84 1.19 -16.50
CA GLN A 532 -20.02 2.38 -16.67
C GLN A 532 -19.06 2.51 -15.49
N GLY A 533 -17.83 2.89 -15.80
CA GLY A 533 -16.87 3.29 -14.76
C GLY A 533 -17.19 4.68 -14.22
N PRO A 534 -16.74 5.02 -13.00
CA PRO A 534 -16.92 6.35 -12.46
C PRO A 534 -16.12 7.42 -13.23
N GLU A 535 -16.52 8.68 -13.10
CA GLU A 535 -15.75 9.81 -13.63
C GLU A 535 -14.41 9.94 -12.91
N VAL A 536 -13.36 10.17 -13.70
CA VAL A 536 -11.96 10.25 -13.27
C VAL A 536 -11.18 11.37 -13.98
N ASP A 537 -11.74 11.98 -15.03
CA ASP A 537 -11.05 12.99 -15.82
C ASP A 537 -11.14 14.37 -15.14
N ILE A 538 -10.14 14.65 -14.31
CA ILE A 538 -10.03 15.94 -13.63
C ILE A 538 -9.75 17.08 -14.60
N ARG A 539 -9.07 16.82 -15.72
CA ARG A 539 -8.71 17.86 -16.68
C ARG A 539 -9.97 18.38 -17.35
N ALA A 540 -10.78 17.48 -17.91
CA ALA A 540 -12.05 17.85 -18.53
C ALA A 540 -12.98 18.57 -17.53
N TRP A 541 -12.99 18.13 -16.26
CA TRP A 541 -13.77 18.79 -15.22
C TRP A 541 -13.29 20.22 -14.92
N LEU A 542 -11.99 20.42 -14.72
CA LEU A 542 -11.37 21.73 -14.45
C LEU A 542 -11.55 22.69 -15.63
N GLU A 543 -11.28 22.23 -16.86
CA GLU A 543 -11.48 23.02 -18.09
C GLU A 543 -12.96 23.42 -18.27
N GLY A 544 -13.87 22.47 -18.02
CA GLY A 544 -15.31 22.71 -18.03
C GLY A 544 -15.75 23.70 -16.95
N PHE A 545 -15.14 23.65 -15.76
CA PHE A 545 -15.45 24.59 -14.68
C PHE A 545 -15.00 26.02 -15.01
N ARG A 546 -13.75 26.19 -15.49
CA ARG A 546 -13.22 27.50 -15.90
C ARG A 546 -14.03 28.12 -17.03
N SER A 547 -14.42 27.34 -18.05
CA SER A 547 -15.24 27.85 -19.15
C SER A 547 -16.60 28.37 -18.65
N ARG A 548 -17.26 27.67 -17.70
CA ARG A 548 -18.50 28.15 -17.08
C ARG A 548 -18.31 29.44 -16.28
N GLN A 549 -17.24 29.56 -15.49
CA GLN A 549 -16.94 30.79 -14.75
C GLN A 549 -16.77 32.00 -15.69
N THR A 550 -16.04 31.83 -16.79
CA THR A 550 -15.87 32.88 -17.80
C THR A 550 -17.18 33.25 -18.50
N ALA A 551 -18.04 32.26 -18.78
CA ALA A 551 -19.35 32.50 -19.40
C ALA A 551 -20.35 33.19 -18.46
N SER A 552 -20.26 32.97 -17.15
CA SER A 552 -21.06 33.69 -16.14
C SER A 552 -20.60 35.13 -15.86
N GLY A 553 -19.48 35.57 -16.46
CA GLY A 553 -18.85 36.88 -16.26
C GLY A 553 -19.47 38.06 -17.02
N GLU A 554 -20.55 37.88 -17.79
CA GLU A 554 -21.35 38.98 -18.36
C GLU A 554 -22.77 39.00 -17.76
N ILE A 555 -22.89 39.44 -16.51
CA ILE A 555 -24.09 40.15 -16.07
C ILE A 555 -23.63 41.49 -15.54
N ALA A 556 -23.84 42.52 -16.37
CA ALA A 556 -23.73 43.91 -15.99
C ALA A 556 -24.49 44.14 -14.67
N ASN A 557 -23.85 44.81 -13.73
CA ASN A 557 -24.54 45.43 -12.59
C ASN A 557 -25.82 46.11 -13.12
N PRO A 558 -27.02 45.79 -12.59
CA PRO A 558 -28.21 46.51 -12.97
C PRO A 558 -27.97 48.00 -12.68
N PRO A 559 -28.36 48.90 -13.58
CA PRO A 559 -28.10 50.32 -13.41
C PRO A 559 -28.79 50.80 -12.14
N VAL A 560 -27.98 51.32 -11.21
CA VAL A 560 -28.47 52.14 -10.12
C VAL A 560 -29.19 53.33 -10.76
N THR A 561 -30.49 53.44 -10.54
CA THR A 561 -31.27 54.62 -10.89
C THR A 561 -32.25 54.90 -9.74
N PRO A 562 -32.62 56.17 -9.52
CA PRO A 562 -32.11 57.03 -8.44
C PRO A 562 -32.96 57.02 -7.18
#